data_AF-A0A1Q8E993-F1
#
_entry.id   AF-A0A1Q8E993-F1
#
_cell.length_a   1.000
_cell.length_b   1.000
_cell.length_c   1.000
_cell.angle_alpha   90.00
_cell.angle_beta   90.00
_cell.angle_gamma   90.00
#
_symmetry.space_group_name_H-M   'P 1'
#
loop_
_entity.id
_entity.type
_entity.pdbx_description
1 polymer ?
#
loop_
_entity_poly.entity_id
_entity_poly.type
_entity_poly.pdbx_seq_one_letter_code
_entity_poly.pdbx_strand_id
1 'polypeptide(L)'
;MKKIFAYMSLVLTASILVACGSGSKQSADGKSAGNGDVELRVKEGMYILPPDESPEGNYLALKLEIKNTGNKKLEISNSDITLYNSDDEKTDSLNVYDSNDKFKMIGFESLAEGKTTTGYVVFEVDSKDESYELHYSPLIFEKRDVKDVKIKVDPSKYPDEKEKIVDLTKEYITNVFLNGEATGGTTNVSAKPSEAKIVSLVSSDEKDKKEKKDAEKESESGLTLANDLEKERSEFTKTFIDKFGREFTNYQPSEAELRTFVEAYIKANAKRAKITYDILPI
;
A
#
# COMPACT_ATOMS: atom_id res chain seq x y z
N MET A 1 -35.07 32.13 -48.54
CA MET A 1 -35.74 30.92 -47.97
C MET A 1 -34.96 29.70 -48.44
N LYS A 2 -34.40 28.78 -47.66
CA LYS A 2 -34.48 28.42 -46.24
C LYS A 2 -33.16 27.70 -45.86
N LYS A 3 -32.60 28.12 -44.71
CA LYS A 3 -31.89 27.36 -43.67
C LYS A 3 -30.48 26.80 -43.91
N ILE A 4 -29.54 27.62 -43.44
CA ILE A 4 -28.30 27.33 -42.71
C ILE A 4 -28.42 26.12 -41.76
N PHE A 5 -27.43 25.22 -41.79
CA PHE A 5 -26.75 24.74 -40.57
C PHE A 5 -25.29 24.43 -40.88
N ALA A 6 -24.43 25.09 -40.13
CA ALA A 6 -22.98 25.00 -40.16
C ALA A 6 -22.50 23.74 -39.42
N TYR A 7 -21.42 23.13 -39.91
CA TYR A 7 -20.46 22.43 -39.07
C TYR A 7 -19.06 22.71 -39.64
N MET A 8 -18.47 23.78 -39.13
CA MET A 8 -17.08 24.18 -39.31
C MET A 8 -16.24 23.54 -38.20
N SER A 9 -15.13 22.92 -38.60
CA SER A 9 -13.83 22.76 -37.90
C SER A 9 -13.79 22.66 -36.37
N LEU A 10 -13.17 21.59 -35.85
CA LEU A 10 -11.93 21.69 -35.06
C LEU A 10 -11.36 20.27 -34.78
N VAL A 11 -10.40 19.82 -35.58
CA VAL A 11 -9.47 18.76 -35.14
C VAL A 11 -8.38 19.50 -34.38
N LEU A 12 -8.43 19.47 -33.05
CA LEU A 12 -7.37 20.00 -32.20
C LEU A 12 -6.53 18.82 -31.69
N THR A 13 -5.57 18.39 -32.52
CA THR A 13 -4.36 17.72 -32.05
C THR A 13 -3.59 18.70 -31.19
N ALA A 14 -3.75 18.63 -29.87
CA ALA A 14 -2.91 19.34 -28.92
C ALA A 14 -1.63 18.52 -28.67
N SER A 15 -0.72 18.59 -29.64
CA SER A 15 0.69 18.27 -29.43
C SER A 15 1.29 19.40 -28.57
N ILE A 16 1.43 19.20 -27.26
CA ILE A 16 2.18 20.17 -26.45
C ILE A 16 3.67 19.84 -26.59
N LEU A 17 4.26 20.38 -27.65
CA LEU A 17 5.67 20.74 -27.68
C LEU A 17 5.87 21.92 -26.72
N VAL A 18 6.54 21.71 -25.59
CA VAL A 18 7.19 22.82 -24.88
C VAL A 18 8.66 22.80 -25.26
N ALA A 19 9.01 23.69 -26.18
CA ALA A 19 10.38 24.06 -26.52
C ALA A 19 10.97 24.99 -25.45
N CYS A 20 12.29 24.91 -25.27
CA CYS A 20 13.17 25.62 -24.34
C CYS A 20 12.80 27.09 -24.00
N GLY A 21 12.92 27.41 -22.71
CA GLY A 21 13.02 28.77 -22.20
C GLY A 21 13.35 28.77 -20.71
N SER A 22 14.62 29.01 -20.38
CA SER A 22 15.19 29.22 -19.05
C SER A 22 14.29 30.02 -18.09
N GLY A 23 14.00 29.41 -16.94
CA GLY A 23 13.25 30.02 -15.83
C GLY A 23 12.54 28.95 -15.03
N SER A 24 13.16 28.48 -13.95
CA SER A 24 12.57 27.58 -12.96
C SER A 24 11.20 28.08 -12.51
N LYS A 25 10.14 27.48 -13.04
CA LYS A 25 8.77 27.62 -12.51
C LYS A 25 8.42 26.35 -11.76
N GLN A 26 8.70 26.43 -10.47
CA GLN A 26 8.22 25.54 -9.44
C GLN A 26 6.70 25.45 -9.52
N SER A 27 6.16 24.26 -9.72
CA SER A 27 4.72 24.00 -9.63
C SER A 27 4.33 23.83 -8.17
N ALA A 28 3.15 24.34 -7.80
CA ALA A 28 2.67 24.45 -6.42
C ALA A 28 2.29 23.12 -5.73
N ASP A 29 2.49 21.98 -6.40
CA ASP A 29 2.66 20.66 -5.77
C ASP A 29 3.73 19.95 -6.62
N GLY A 30 4.87 19.64 -6.03
CA GLY A 30 6.10 19.17 -6.70
C GLY A 30 6.03 17.78 -7.35
N LYS A 31 4.92 17.39 -8.00
CA LYS A 31 4.73 16.03 -8.50
C LYS A 31 5.71 15.63 -9.60
N SER A 32 6.33 16.58 -10.32
CA SER A 32 7.37 16.31 -11.31
C SER A 32 8.43 17.40 -11.28
N ALA A 33 9.68 17.02 -11.50
CA ALA A 33 10.82 17.92 -11.67
C ALA A 33 11.77 17.35 -12.72
N GLY A 34 12.62 18.20 -13.29
CA GLY A 34 13.61 17.76 -14.26
C GLY A 34 14.76 18.72 -14.42
N ASN A 35 15.88 18.22 -14.95
CA ASN A 35 17.13 18.96 -15.13
C ASN A 35 17.51 19.15 -16.62
N GLY A 36 16.66 18.68 -17.55
CA GLY A 36 16.88 18.69 -18.99
C GLY A 36 17.31 17.34 -19.56
N ASP A 37 18.06 16.55 -18.79
CA ASP A 37 18.48 15.19 -19.17
C ASP A 37 17.56 14.11 -18.58
N VAL A 38 16.89 14.43 -17.47
CA VAL A 38 15.94 13.55 -16.79
C VAL A 38 14.72 14.33 -16.33
N GLU A 39 13.56 13.68 -16.44
CA GLU A 39 12.30 14.05 -15.80
C GLU A 39 11.94 12.98 -14.76
N LEU A 40 11.73 13.40 -13.51
CA LEU A 40 11.32 12.58 -12.38
C LEU A 40 9.92 12.98 -11.96
N ARG A 41 9.04 12.01 -11.72
CA ARG A 41 7.68 12.23 -11.25
C ARG A 41 7.33 11.29 -10.10
N VAL A 42 6.74 11.80 -9.04
CA VAL A 42 6.08 11.00 -7.99
C VAL A 42 4.66 10.72 -8.43
N LYS A 43 4.36 9.45 -8.77
CA LYS A 43 3.03 9.03 -9.24
C LYS A 43 2.06 8.80 -8.09
N GLU A 44 2.51 8.11 -7.07
CA GLU A 44 1.74 7.70 -5.90
C GLU A 44 2.71 7.43 -4.73
N GLY A 45 2.16 7.35 -3.53
CA GLY A 45 2.90 6.89 -2.36
C GLY A 45 1.94 6.28 -1.34
N MET A 46 2.48 5.51 -0.41
CA MET A 46 1.74 4.87 0.68
C MET A 46 2.70 4.44 1.79
N TYR A 47 2.18 4.32 3.01
CA TYR A 47 2.92 3.68 4.08
C TYR A 47 2.83 2.16 3.97
N ILE A 48 3.97 1.50 4.17
CA ILE A 48 4.08 0.04 4.18
C ILE A 48 4.74 -0.43 5.48
N LEU A 49 4.71 -1.74 5.73
CA LEU A 49 5.56 -2.38 6.72
C LEU A 49 6.47 -3.40 6.01
N PRO A 50 7.76 -3.09 5.82
CA PRO A 50 8.69 -4.03 5.25
C PRO A 50 8.90 -5.27 6.14
N PRO A 51 9.19 -6.46 5.56
CA PRO A 51 9.47 -7.73 6.24
C PRO A 51 10.55 -7.74 7.32
N ASP A 52 11.54 -6.87 7.25
CA ASP A 52 12.70 -6.92 8.15
C ASP A 52 12.74 -5.73 9.10
N GLU A 53 11.68 -4.94 9.13
CA GLU A 53 11.65 -3.61 9.73
C GLU A 53 10.71 -3.52 10.94
N SER A 54 10.92 -2.51 11.80
CA SER A 54 10.16 -2.33 13.04
C SER A 54 8.70 -1.93 12.76
N PRO A 55 7.68 -2.55 13.37
CA PRO A 55 6.28 -2.15 13.15
C PRO A 55 5.99 -0.69 13.56
N GLU A 56 6.79 -0.14 14.47
CA GLU A 56 6.69 1.23 14.98
C GLU A 56 7.25 2.29 14.01
N GLY A 57 8.05 1.87 13.01
CA GLY A 57 8.63 2.79 12.03
C GLY A 57 7.62 3.28 11.00
N ASN A 58 7.87 4.45 10.42
CA ASN A 58 7.06 5.00 9.33
C ASN A 58 7.77 4.79 8.00
N TYR A 59 7.42 3.73 7.27
CA TYR A 59 8.06 3.44 5.98
C TYR A 59 7.21 3.95 4.82
N LEU A 60 7.67 5.02 4.19
CA LEU A 60 7.03 5.65 3.05
C LEU A 60 7.55 5.02 1.75
N ALA A 61 6.68 4.33 1.03
CA ALA A 61 6.94 3.87 -0.33
C ALA A 61 6.46 4.92 -1.33
N LEU A 62 7.34 5.41 -2.19
CA LEU A 62 7.04 6.35 -3.28
C LEU A 62 7.22 5.65 -4.62
N LYS A 63 6.17 5.65 -5.45
CA LYS A 63 6.28 5.18 -6.83
C LYS A 63 6.75 6.30 -7.72
N LEU A 64 7.94 6.12 -8.25
CA LEU A 64 8.60 7.08 -9.12
C LEU A 64 8.42 6.67 -10.57
N GLU A 65 8.24 7.65 -11.43
CA GLU A 65 8.40 7.53 -12.87
C GLU A 65 9.63 8.35 -13.27
N ILE A 66 10.60 7.69 -13.89
CA ILE A 66 11.84 8.31 -14.33
C ILE A 66 11.91 8.20 -15.84
N LYS A 67 12.07 9.33 -16.52
CA LYS A 67 12.15 9.41 -17.97
C LYS A 67 13.48 10.03 -18.38
N ASN A 68 14.19 9.33 -19.25
CA ASN A 68 15.39 9.84 -19.89
C ASN A 68 15.01 10.82 -21.00
N THR A 69 15.24 12.11 -20.78
CA THR A 69 15.01 13.17 -21.78
C THR A 69 16.29 13.59 -22.49
N GLY A 70 17.44 13.10 -22.01
CA GLY A 70 18.74 13.28 -22.64
C GLY A 70 18.94 12.37 -23.85
N ASN A 71 20.00 12.65 -24.60
CA ASN A 71 20.37 11.91 -25.81
C ASN A 71 21.37 10.76 -25.55
N LYS A 72 21.64 10.43 -24.29
CA LYS A 72 22.56 9.37 -23.86
C LYS A 72 21.80 8.31 -23.07
N LYS A 73 22.41 7.14 -22.91
CA LYS A 73 21.87 6.13 -21.98
C LYS A 73 21.98 6.67 -20.54
N LEU A 74 20.89 6.53 -19.80
CA LEU A 74 20.80 6.86 -18.38
C LEU A 74 20.87 5.55 -17.61
N GLU A 75 21.85 5.41 -16.71
CA GLU A 75 21.82 4.33 -15.72
C GLU A 75 20.99 4.80 -14.52
N ILE A 76 20.14 3.91 -14.04
CA ILE A 76 19.31 4.13 -12.86
C ILE A 76 19.66 3.08 -11.83
N SER A 77 19.80 3.51 -10.59
CA SER A 77 19.85 2.66 -9.40
C SER A 77 18.94 3.23 -8.32
N ASN A 78 18.49 2.36 -7.41
CA ASN A 78 17.82 2.78 -6.18
C ASN A 78 18.70 3.74 -5.36
N SER A 79 20.00 3.48 -5.31
CA SER A 79 20.98 4.27 -4.54
C SER A 79 21.21 5.69 -5.08
N ASP A 80 20.75 5.98 -6.29
CA ASP A 80 20.82 7.32 -6.89
C ASP A 80 19.71 8.24 -6.38
N ILE A 81 18.79 7.69 -5.57
CA ILE A 81 17.59 8.33 -5.08
C ILE A 81 17.69 8.42 -3.56
N THR A 82 17.65 9.63 -3.02
CA THR A 82 17.85 9.89 -1.59
C THR A 82 16.77 10.83 -1.07
N LEU A 83 16.41 10.70 0.19
CA LEU A 83 15.46 11.59 0.85
C LEU A 83 16.19 12.42 1.90
N TYR A 84 15.89 13.72 1.95
CA TYR A 84 16.44 14.63 2.96
C TYR A 84 15.32 15.17 3.83
N ASN A 85 15.52 15.17 5.14
CA ASN A 85 14.59 15.77 6.10
C ASN A 85 14.78 17.30 6.17
N SER A 86 14.06 17.95 7.07
CA SER A 86 14.10 19.42 7.18
C SER A 86 15.43 19.97 7.72
N ASP A 87 16.24 19.12 8.34
CA ASP A 87 17.57 19.42 8.86
C ASP A 87 18.70 19.10 7.85
N ASP A 88 18.35 18.82 6.58
CA ASP A 88 19.27 18.36 5.53
C ASP A 88 19.98 17.03 5.87
N GLU A 89 19.44 16.24 6.82
CA GLU A 89 19.93 14.90 7.11
C GLU A 89 19.42 13.92 6.06
N LYS A 90 20.31 13.03 5.64
CA LYS A 90 20.05 12.06 4.57
C LYS A 90 19.44 10.78 5.13
N THR A 91 18.32 10.36 4.54
CA THR A 91 17.75 9.01 4.67
C THR A 91 18.06 8.19 3.43
N ASP A 92 18.70 7.04 3.63
CA ASP A 92 18.95 6.06 2.57
C ASP A 92 17.70 5.25 2.22
N SER A 93 17.59 4.83 0.96
CA SER A 93 16.51 3.95 0.51
C SER A 93 16.65 2.55 1.10
N LEU A 94 15.55 1.98 1.58
CA LEU A 94 15.46 0.59 2.03
C LEU A 94 15.21 -0.34 0.85
N ASN A 95 15.76 -1.56 0.92
CA ASN A 95 15.41 -2.64 0.00
C ASN A 95 14.29 -3.48 0.62
N VAL A 96 13.19 -3.63 -0.12
CA VAL A 96 12.03 -4.41 0.28
C VAL A 96 11.89 -5.59 -0.66
N TYR A 97 12.03 -6.78 -0.10
CA TYR A 97 11.85 -8.03 -0.84
C TYR A 97 10.46 -8.59 -0.59
N ASP A 98 9.67 -8.71 -1.66
CA ASP A 98 8.40 -9.42 -1.62
C ASP A 98 8.62 -10.87 -2.08
N SER A 99 8.18 -11.85 -1.29
CA SER A 99 8.30 -13.28 -1.61
C SER A 99 7.62 -13.67 -2.94
N ASN A 100 6.69 -12.85 -3.44
CA ASN A 100 5.96 -13.09 -4.68
C ASN A 100 6.39 -12.19 -5.85
N ASP A 101 7.44 -11.38 -5.69
CA ASP A 101 7.95 -10.42 -6.70
C ASP A 101 6.88 -9.46 -7.27
N LYS A 102 5.78 -9.21 -6.53
CA LYS A 102 4.70 -8.31 -6.98
C LYS A 102 5.01 -6.86 -6.64
N PHE A 103 5.74 -6.61 -5.55
CA PHE A 103 6.26 -5.29 -5.21
C PHE A 103 7.51 -4.97 -6.03
N LYS A 104 7.40 -4.05 -6.99
CA LYS A 104 8.48 -3.69 -7.92
C LYS A 104 9.22 -2.44 -7.49
N MET A 105 10.42 -2.61 -6.98
CA MET A 105 11.32 -1.50 -6.69
C MET A 105 12.03 -0.96 -7.93
N ILE A 106 12.51 0.28 -7.87
CA ILE A 106 13.52 0.76 -8.83
C ILE A 106 14.77 -0.08 -8.64
N GLY A 107 15.15 -0.83 -9.67
CA GLY A 107 16.36 -1.64 -9.71
C GLY A 107 17.46 -0.96 -10.51
N PHE A 108 18.57 -1.69 -10.67
CA PHE A 108 19.62 -1.27 -11.60
C PHE A 108 19.18 -1.53 -13.05
N GLU A 109 19.05 -0.48 -13.87
CA GLU A 109 18.71 -0.61 -15.28
C GLU A 109 19.25 0.55 -16.14
N SER A 110 19.37 0.30 -17.45
CA SER A 110 19.79 1.29 -18.44
C SER A 110 18.61 1.74 -19.29
N LEU A 111 18.29 3.03 -19.28
CA LEU A 111 17.25 3.63 -20.10
C LEU A 111 17.82 4.34 -21.33
N ALA A 112 17.33 3.96 -22.51
CA ALA A 112 17.59 4.68 -23.74
C ALA A 112 16.86 6.04 -23.79
N GLU A 113 17.28 6.91 -24.72
CA GLU A 113 16.64 8.21 -24.98
C GLU A 113 15.11 8.08 -25.15
N GLY A 114 14.38 8.95 -24.46
CA GLY A 114 12.93 9.03 -24.51
C GLY A 114 12.21 7.87 -23.81
N LYS A 115 12.92 6.93 -23.18
CA LYS A 115 12.33 5.81 -22.43
C LYS A 115 12.06 6.18 -20.98
N THR A 116 11.14 5.44 -20.39
CA THR A 116 10.62 5.66 -19.04
C THR A 116 10.61 4.34 -18.29
N THR A 117 10.97 4.39 -17.01
CA THR A 117 10.74 3.31 -16.05
C THR A 117 9.79 3.77 -14.94
N THR A 118 9.23 2.82 -14.20
CA THR A 118 8.42 3.08 -13.02
C THR A 118 8.64 1.99 -11.97
N GLY A 119 8.84 2.40 -10.72
CA GLY A 119 9.06 1.49 -9.60
C GLY A 119 8.98 2.22 -8.27
N TYR A 120 8.94 1.47 -7.17
CA TYR A 120 8.93 2.03 -5.82
C TYR A 120 10.34 2.28 -5.29
N VAL A 121 10.44 3.29 -4.44
CA VAL A 121 11.56 3.53 -3.54
C VAL A 121 10.98 3.68 -2.14
N VAL A 122 11.63 3.11 -1.13
CA VAL A 122 11.11 3.06 0.23
C VAL A 122 12.08 3.77 1.16
N PHE A 123 11.56 4.64 2.02
CA PHE A 123 12.33 5.39 3.02
C PHE A 123 11.66 5.25 4.38
N GLU A 124 12.45 5.16 5.44
CA GLU A 124 11.94 5.42 6.79
C GLU A 124 11.89 6.94 7.02
N VAL A 125 10.75 7.44 7.50
CA VAL A 125 10.58 8.86 7.84
C VAL A 125 10.34 9.00 9.34
N ASP A 126 10.89 10.04 9.94
CA ASP A 126 10.75 10.29 11.38
C ASP A 126 9.32 10.70 11.73
N SER A 127 8.70 11.54 10.89
CA SER A 127 7.35 12.05 11.09
C SER A 127 6.59 12.21 9.79
N LYS A 128 5.26 12.05 9.87
CA LYS A 128 4.37 12.32 8.73
C LYS A 128 4.15 13.81 8.48
N ASP A 129 4.32 14.63 9.52
CA ASP A 129 4.08 16.07 9.49
C ASP A 129 5.33 16.87 9.08
N GLU A 130 6.46 16.20 8.91
CA GLU A 130 7.71 16.82 8.47
C GLU A 130 7.79 16.93 6.94
N SER A 131 8.42 18.00 6.45
CA SER A 131 8.67 18.20 5.02
C SER A 131 9.97 17.52 4.62
N TYR A 132 9.95 16.76 3.53
CA TYR A 132 11.13 16.12 2.96
C TYR A 132 11.45 16.63 1.55
N GLU A 133 12.69 16.47 1.11
CA GLU A 133 13.12 16.71 -0.28
C GLU A 133 13.72 15.42 -0.85
N LEU A 134 13.09 14.88 -1.89
CA LEU A 134 13.57 13.75 -2.67
C LEU A 134 14.57 14.26 -3.71
N HIS A 135 15.77 13.70 -3.70
CA HIS A 135 16.84 14.02 -4.65
C HIS A 135 17.11 12.81 -5.53
N TYR A 136 17.27 13.07 -6.82
CA TYR A 136 17.77 12.08 -7.78
C TYR A 136 19.02 12.62 -8.47
N SER A 137 20.12 11.90 -8.29
CA SER A 137 21.44 12.22 -8.84
C SER A 137 21.77 11.26 -9.99
N PRO A 138 21.46 11.64 -11.25
CA PRO A 138 21.60 10.73 -12.38
C PRO A 138 23.05 10.33 -12.66
N LEU A 139 23.28 9.02 -12.81
CA LEU A 139 24.56 8.48 -13.26
C LEU A 139 24.61 8.41 -14.79
N ILE A 140 25.43 9.28 -15.38
CA ILE A 140 25.70 9.30 -16.83
C ILE A 140 27.18 8.98 -17.04
N PHE A 141 27.48 7.95 -17.86
CA PHE A 141 28.86 7.44 -18.06
C PHE A 141 29.88 8.49 -18.56
N GLU A 142 29.41 9.55 -19.21
CA GLU A 142 30.27 10.67 -19.60
C GLU A 142 30.38 11.65 -18.44
N LYS A 143 31.60 11.99 -17.99
CA LYS A 143 31.83 13.03 -16.97
C LYS A 143 31.22 14.37 -17.41
N ARG A 144 29.99 14.61 -17.00
CA ARG A 144 29.29 15.90 -17.11
C ARG A 144 28.74 16.25 -15.74
N ASP A 145 28.80 17.53 -15.41
CA ASP A 145 28.13 18.07 -14.24
C ASP A 145 26.61 18.10 -14.52
N VAL A 146 25.94 16.97 -14.25
CA VAL A 146 24.49 16.88 -14.36
C VAL A 146 23.92 17.27 -13.00
N LYS A 147 22.97 18.20 -13.00
CA LYS A 147 22.37 18.71 -11.76
C LYS A 147 21.37 17.70 -11.20
N ASP A 148 21.28 17.62 -9.88
CA ASP A 148 20.26 16.79 -9.24
C ASP A 148 18.85 17.27 -9.58
N VAL A 149 17.93 16.32 -9.67
CA VAL A 149 16.50 16.60 -9.73
C VAL A 149 15.95 16.57 -8.31
N LYS A 150 15.23 17.62 -7.91
CA LYS A 150 14.72 17.80 -6.55
C LYS A 150 13.20 17.91 -6.54
N ILE A 151 12.55 17.14 -5.67
CA ILE A 151 11.10 17.12 -5.49
C ILE A 151 10.78 17.26 -4.00
N LYS A 152 9.93 18.22 -3.65
CA LYS A 152 9.37 18.29 -2.29
C LYS A 152 8.37 17.17 -2.07
N VAL A 153 8.52 16.46 -0.96
CA VAL A 153 7.65 15.37 -0.54
C VAL A 153 6.99 15.76 0.79
N ASP A 154 5.67 15.66 0.80
CA ASP A 154 4.83 15.86 1.98
C ASP A 154 4.26 14.49 2.37
N PRO A 155 4.82 13.81 3.38
CA PRO A 155 4.44 12.45 3.75
C PRO A 155 2.98 12.34 4.22
N SER A 156 2.43 13.39 4.83
CA SER A 156 1.05 13.45 5.35
C SER A 156 -0.02 13.21 4.28
N LYS A 157 0.32 13.44 3.00
CA LYS A 157 -0.60 13.25 1.86
C LYS A 157 -0.78 11.79 1.46
N TYR A 158 0.03 10.87 1.98
CA TYR A 158 -0.01 9.46 1.59
C TYR A 158 -0.77 8.61 2.60
N PRO A 159 -1.61 7.67 2.14
CA PRO A 159 -2.40 6.82 3.01
C PRO A 159 -1.52 5.92 3.87
N ASP A 160 -1.93 5.76 5.13
CA ASP A 160 -1.45 4.72 6.03
C ASP A 160 -2.62 3.86 6.49
N GLU A 161 -2.57 2.59 6.10
CA GLU A 161 -3.66 1.65 6.30
C GLU A 161 -3.41 0.67 7.45
N LYS A 162 -2.33 0.85 8.23
CA LYS A 162 -1.98 -0.04 9.35
C LYS A 162 -3.14 -0.21 10.34
N GLU A 163 -3.71 0.89 10.82
CA GLU A 163 -4.83 0.86 11.77
C GLU A 163 -6.08 0.22 11.16
N LYS A 164 -6.35 0.49 9.88
CA LYS A 164 -7.51 -0.08 9.19
C LYS A 164 -7.39 -1.59 9.02
N ILE A 165 -6.20 -2.10 8.67
CA ILE A 165 -5.94 -3.55 8.58
C ILE A 165 -6.16 -4.21 9.94
N VAL A 166 -5.72 -3.57 11.02
CA VAL A 166 -5.96 -4.04 12.39
C VAL A 166 -7.46 -4.11 12.69
N ASP A 167 -8.22 -3.07 12.33
CA ASP A 167 -9.65 -3.03 12.60
C ASP A 167 -10.44 -4.05 11.77
N LEU A 168 -10.09 -4.24 10.49
CA LEU A 168 -10.66 -5.30 9.66
C LEU A 168 -10.34 -6.68 10.25
N THR A 169 -9.13 -6.88 10.79
CA THR A 169 -8.76 -8.13 11.46
C THR A 169 -9.60 -8.36 12.72
N LYS A 170 -9.83 -7.31 13.53
CA LYS A 170 -10.71 -7.39 14.71
C LYS A 170 -12.14 -7.70 14.30
N GLU A 171 -12.64 -7.07 13.23
CA GLU A 171 -13.98 -7.31 12.70
C GLU A 171 -14.13 -8.77 12.25
N TYR A 172 -13.17 -9.29 11.48
CA TYR A 172 -13.14 -10.68 11.06
C TYR A 172 -13.17 -11.63 12.27
N ILE A 173 -12.27 -11.43 13.24
CA ILE A 173 -12.20 -12.30 14.42
C ILE A 173 -13.51 -12.26 15.21
N THR A 174 -14.07 -11.07 15.38
CA THR A 174 -15.30 -10.85 16.13
C THR A 174 -16.48 -11.57 15.46
N ASN A 175 -16.63 -11.43 14.16
CA ASN A 175 -17.73 -12.04 13.41
C ASN A 175 -17.59 -13.56 13.29
N VAL A 176 -16.39 -14.06 12.95
CA VAL A 176 -16.19 -15.49 12.67
C VAL A 176 -16.06 -16.32 13.94
N PHE A 177 -15.30 -15.87 14.93
CA PHE A 177 -14.99 -16.67 16.13
C PHE A 177 -15.80 -16.29 17.37
N LEU A 178 -16.30 -15.05 17.46
CA LEU A 178 -16.99 -14.53 18.64
C LEU A 178 -18.46 -14.17 18.39
N ASN A 179 -19.03 -14.66 17.28
CA ASN A 179 -20.45 -14.52 16.97
C ASN A 179 -20.94 -13.06 16.81
N GLY A 180 -20.04 -12.11 16.54
CA GLY A 180 -20.39 -10.69 16.49
C GLY A 180 -20.68 -10.05 17.86
N GLU A 181 -20.51 -10.79 18.96
CA GLU A 181 -20.91 -10.37 20.32
C GLU A 181 -19.72 -10.01 21.23
N ALA A 182 -18.56 -9.65 20.68
CA ALA A 182 -17.38 -9.33 21.49
C ALA A 182 -17.65 -8.09 22.38
N THR A 183 -17.74 -8.29 23.70
CA THR A 183 -17.93 -7.21 24.69
C THR A 183 -16.77 -7.11 25.69
N GLY A 184 -15.80 -8.03 25.62
CA GLY A 184 -14.56 -7.93 26.37
C GLY A 184 -13.72 -6.80 25.79
N GLY A 185 -13.47 -5.75 26.58
CA GLY A 185 -12.73 -4.58 26.13
C GLY A 185 -11.37 -4.93 25.50
N THR A 186 -10.99 -4.19 24.46
CA THR A 186 -9.68 -4.29 23.82
C THR A 186 -8.59 -3.82 24.79
N THR A 187 -7.60 -4.65 25.07
CA THR A 187 -6.37 -4.22 25.75
C THR A 187 -5.21 -4.36 24.78
N ASN A 188 -4.59 -3.24 24.39
CA ASN A 188 -3.28 -3.26 23.75
C ASN A 188 -2.29 -3.85 24.75
N VAL A 189 -1.82 -5.07 24.51
CA VAL A 189 -0.71 -5.66 25.27
C VAL A 189 0.23 -6.26 24.24
N SER A 190 1.41 -5.67 24.13
CA SER A 190 2.56 -6.24 23.42
C SER A 190 2.87 -7.61 24.03
N ALA A 191 2.59 -8.67 23.29
CA ALA A 191 2.98 -10.03 23.65
C ALA A 191 3.99 -10.50 22.61
N LYS A 192 5.24 -10.71 23.01
CA LYS A 192 6.24 -11.35 22.13
C LYS A 192 5.70 -12.72 21.69
N PRO A 193 5.48 -12.96 20.38
CA PRO A 193 4.97 -14.24 19.93
C PRO A 193 6.10 -15.27 19.91
N SER A 194 5.89 -16.39 20.60
CA SER A 194 6.64 -17.61 20.34
C SER A 194 6.00 -18.31 19.15
N GLU A 195 6.71 -18.33 18.02
CA GLU A 195 6.46 -19.17 16.83
C GLU A 195 5.03 -19.09 16.26
N ALA A 196 4.66 -17.91 15.72
CA ALA A 196 3.50 -17.80 14.84
C ALA A 196 3.87 -18.21 13.40
N LYS A 197 3.22 -19.25 12.88
CA LYS A 197 3.33 -19.64 11.46
C LYS A 197 2.31 -18.84 10.65
N ILE A 198 2.78 -17.82 9.93
CA ILE A 198 1.95 -16.90 9.15
C ILE A 198 1.44 -17.62 7.88
N VAL A 199 0.14 -17.53 7.61
CA VAL A 199 -0.49 -17.99 6.37
C VAL A 199 -0.65 -16.79 5.45
N SER A 200 -0.04 -16.85 4.26
CA SER A 200 -0.13 -15.82 3.23
C SER A 200 -1.58 -15.65 2.75
N LEU A 201 -2.10 -14.43 2.84
CA LEU A 201 -3.36 -14.01 2.23
C LEU A 201 -3.09 -13.54 0.79
N VAL A 202 -3.13 -14.46 -0.19
CA VAL A 202 -3.11 -14.09 -1.61
C VAL A 202 -4.12 -14.90 -2.43
N SER A 203 -4.98 -14.14 -3.12
CA SER A 203 -5.73 -14.40 -4.34
C SER A 203 -6.86 -15.42 -4.34
N SER A 204 -8.10 -14.90 -4.40
CA SER A 204 -9.12 -15.45 -5.30
C SER A 204 -9.46 -14.39 -6.33
N ASP A 205 -8.98 -14.58 -7.56
CA ASP A 205 -9.29 -13.75 -8.71
C ASP A 205 -10.71 -14.05 -9.26
N GLU A 206 -11.32 -12.97 -9.76
CA GLU A 206 -12.42 -12.86 -10.72
C GLU A 206 -13.89 -13.11 -10.31
N LYS A 207 -14.61 -12.00 -10.04
CA LYS A 207 -15.71 -11.38 -10.85
C LYS A 207 -16.50 -10.46 -9.92
N ASP A 208 -16.59 -9.14 -10.15
CA ASP A 208 -17.51 -8.59 -11.12
C ASP A 208 -17.16 -7.13 -11.47
N LYS A 209 -17.24 -6.82 -12.77
CA LYS A 209 -17.25 -5.45 -13.29
C LYS A 209 -18.57 -4.76 -12.90
N LYS A 210 -18.50 -3.58 -12.28
CA LYS A 210 -19.48 -2.52 -12.50
C LYS A 210 -18.84 -1.14 -12.37
N GLU A 211 -18.92 -0.41 -13.48
CA GLU A 211 -18.55 0.99 -13.61
C GLU A 211 -19.37 1.87 -12.64
N LYS A 212 -18.72 2.87 -12.04
CA LYS A 212 -19.32 4.19 -11.82
C LYS A 212 -18.24 5.28 -11.80
N LYS A 213 -18.53 6.33 -12.56
CA LYS A 213 -17.74 7.56 -12.73
C LYS A 213 -17.92 8.53 -11.56
N ASP A 214 -16.82 9.22 -11.31
CA ASP A 214 -16.61 10.58 -10.77
C ASP A 214 -17.21 10.96 -9.41
N ALA A 215 -16.32 11.09 -8.41
CA ALA A 215 -16.24 12.26 -7.54
C ALA A 215 -14.86 12.30 -6.87
N GLU A 216 -14.09 13.35 -7.15
CA GLU A 216 -12.94 13.77 -6.32
C GLU A 216 -13.42 14.00 -4.88
N LYS A 217 -13.02 13.12 -3.97
CA LYS A 217 -12.96 13.33 -2.51
C LYS A 217 -11.85 12.43 -1.95
N GLU A 218 -11.28 12.91 -0.85
CA GLU A 218 -10.18 12.36 -0.05
C GLU A 218 -10.05 10.84 -0.10
N SER A 219 -8.81 10.37 -0.11
CA SER A 219 -8.40 8.97 -0.17
C SER A 219 -8.91 8.16 1.03
N GLU A 220 -10.19 7.82 1.05
CA GLU A 220 -10.69 6.67 1.78
C GLU A 220 -10.24 5.42 1.03
N SER A 221 -9.37 4.62 1.64
CA SER A 221 -8.99 3.33 1.09
C SER A 221 -10.20 2.43 0.88
N GLY A 222 -10.28 1.78 -0.27
CA GLY A 222 -11.29 0.76 -0.56
C GLY A 222 -11.09 -0.57 0.17
N LEU A 223 -10.20 -0.62 1.18
CA LEU A 223 -9.91 -1.84 1.94
C LEU A 223 -11.15 -2.29 2.71
N THR A 224 -11.60 -3.50 2.40
CA THR A 224 -12.75 -4.17 3.00
C THR A 224 -12.42 -5.65 3.15
N LEU A 225 -13.11 -6.34 4.07
CA LEU A 225 -13.00 -7.79 4.19
C LEU A 225 -13.57 -8.45 2.91
N ALA A 226 -12.73 -9.23 2.23
CA ALA A 226 -13.17 -10.00 1.06
C ALA A 226 -13.88 -11.31 1.44
N ASN A 227 -13.83 -11.69 2.72
CA ASN A 227 -14.37 -12.94 3.26
C ASN A 227 -15.90 -12.94 3.32
N ASP A 228 -16.50 -14.11 3.09
CA ASP A 228 -17.92 -14.35 3.41
C ASP A 228 -18.03 -14.72 4.89
N LEU A 229 -18.27 -13.72 5.73
CA LEU A 229 -18.26 -13.86 7.19
C LEU A 229 -19.32 -14.85 7.70
N GLU A 230 -20.48 -14.94 7.04
CA GLU A 230 -21.54 -15.89 7.45
C GLU A 230 -21.13 -17.33 7.16
N LYS A 231 -20.59 -17.55 5.95
CA LYS A 231 -20.09 -18.86 5.54
C LYS A 231 -18.94 -19.31 6.42
N GLU A 232 -17.94 -18.47 6.65
CA GLU A 232 -16.76 -18.82 7.44
C GLU A 232 -17.10 -19.05 8.92
N ARG A 233 -18.02 -18.25 9.49
CA ARG A 233 -18.59 -18.52 10.82
C ARG A 233 -19.29 -19.88 10.88
N SER A 234 -20.06 -20.23 9.85
CA SER A 234 -20.74 -21.53 9.78
C SER A 234 -19.74 -22.68 9.69
N GLU A 235 -18.71 -22.55 8.86
CA GLU A 235 -17.64 -23.54 8.72
C GLU A 235 -16.82 -23.72 10.00
N PHE A 236 -16.48 -22.62 10.70
CA PHE A 236 -15.83 -22.65 12.01
C PHE A 236 -16.70 -23.40 13.03
N THR A 237 -17.99 -23.05 13.14
CA THR A 237 -18.93 -23.66 14.08
C THR A 237 -19.08 -25.16 13.83
N LYS A 238 -19.23 -25.55 12.55
CA LYS A 238 -19.30 -26.96 12.14
C LYS A 238 -18.02 -27.71 12.50
N THR A 239 -16.85 -27.14 12.19
CA THR A 239 -15.56 -27.74 12.51
C THR A 239 -15.39 -27.93 14.02
N PHE A 240 -15.86 -26.97 14.82
CA PHE A 240 -15.86 -27.07 16.28
C PHE A 240 -16.75 -28.23 16.73
N ILE A 241 -18.02 -28.26 16.30
CA ILE A 241 -18.96 -29.36 16.62
C ILE A 241 -18.35 -30.72 16.26
N ASP A 242 -17.81 -30.88 15.06
CA ASP A 242 -17.24 -32.14 14.58
C ASP A 242 -16.01 -32.56 15.39
N LYS A 243 -15.10 -31.63 15.71
CA LYS A 243 -13.92 -31.92 16.54
C LYS A 243 -14.31 -32.24 17.98
N PHE A 244 -15.13 -31.41 18.59
CA PHE A 244 -15.54 -31.58 19.97
C PHE A 244 -16.38 -32.85 20.18
N GLY A 245 -17.29 -33.16 19.25
CA GLY A 245 -18.10 -34.38 19.29
C GLY A 245 -17.28 -35.66 19.24
N ARG A 246 -16.13 -35.67 18.55
CA ARG A 246 -15.22 -36.82 18.49
C ARG A 246 -14.48 -37.11 19.80
N GLU A 247 -14.43 -36.16 20.72
CA GLU A 247 -13.79 -36.35 22.03
C GLU A 247 -14.64 -37.22 22.98
N PHE A 248 -15.93 -37.42 22.66
CA PHE A 248 -16.82 -38.23 23.48
C PHE A 248 -16.81 -39.71 23.06
N THR A 249 -16.55 -40.59 24.03
CA THR A 249 -16.41 -42.05 23.80
C THR A 249 -17.57 -42.86 24.35
N ASN A 250 -18.05 -42.54 25.57
CA ASN A 250 -19.06 -43.32 26.28
C ASN A 250 -20.49 -42.78 26.12
N TYR A 251 -20.62 -41.49 25.84
CA TYR A 251 -21.87 -40.80 25.52
C TYR A 251 -21.67 -40.15 24.15
N GLN A 252 -22.62 -40.25 23.23
CA GLN A 252 -22.54 -39.54 21.95
C GLN A 252 -23.59 -38.43 21.96
N PRO A 253 -23.18 -37.18 22.30
CA PRO A 253 -24.11 -36.07 22.24
C PRO A 253 -24.69 -35.93 20.83
N SER A 254 -25.97 -35.60 20.75
CA SER A 254 -26.59 -35.23 19.48
C SER A 254 -26.01 -33.94 18.92
N GLU A 255 -26.16 -33.73 17.61
CA GLU A 255 -25.75 -32.48 16.97
C GLU A 255 -26.38 -31.24 17.63
N ALA A 256 -27.64 -31.34 18.06
CA ALA A 256 -28.33 -30.26 18.75
C ALA A 256 -27.71 -29.94 20.12
N GLU A 257 -27.27 -30.94 20.88
CA GLU A 257 -26.59 -30.76 22.16
C GLU A 257 -25.19 -30.15 21.97
N LEU A 258 -24.41 -30.66 21.02
CA LEU A 258 -23.10 -30.09 20.68
C LEU A 258 -23.23 -28.64 20.22
N ARG A 259 -24.21 -28.35 19.36
CA ARG A 259 -24.48 -27.00 18.89
C ARG A 259 -24.85 -26.05 20.02
N THR A 260 -25.75 -26.47 20.91
CA THR A 260 -26.16 -25.69 22.09
C THR A 260 -24.94 -25.36 22.96
N PHE A 261 -24.07 -26.36 23.20
CA PHE A 261 -22.84 -26.15 23.96
C PHE A 261 -21.89 -25.19 23.25
N VAL A 262 -21.62 -25.39 21.97
CA VAL A 262 -20.69 -24.56 21.18
C VAL A 262 -21.17 -23.11 21.12
N GLU A 263 -22.46 -22.87 20.87
CA GLU A 263 -23.03 -21.51 20.87
C GLU A 263 -22.91 -20.84 22.25
N ALA A 264 -23.21 -21.57 23.34
CA ALA A 264 -23.04 -21.05 24.70
C ALA A 264 -21.57 -20.77 25.04
N TYR A 265 -20.66 -21.64 24.60
CA TYR A 265 -19.22 -21.51 24.78
C TYR A 265 -18.68 -20.27 24.04
N ILE A 266 -19.02 -20.10 22.76
CA ILE A 266 -18.65 -18.92 21.97
C ILE A 266 -19.18 -17.65 22.63
N LYS A 267 -20.45 -17.64 23.06
CA LYS A 267 -21.05 -16.51 23.75
C LYS A 267 -20.38 -16.16 25.07
N ALA A 268 -20.01 -17.17 25.86
CA ALA A 268 -19.26 -16.97 27.10
C ALA A 268 -17.86 -16.40 26.82
N ASN A 269 -17.21 -16.89 25.76
CA ASN A 269 -15.90 -16.41 25.33
C ASN A 269 -15.95 -14.99 24.77
N ALA A 270 -16.98 -14.61 24.00
CA ALA A 270 -17.12 -13.24 23.48
C ALA A 270 -17.13 -12.17 24.60
N LYS A 271 -17.61 -12.52 25.80
CA LYS A 271 -17.59 -11.64 26.98
C LYS A 271 -16.24 -11.59 27.70
N ARG A 272 -15.40 -12.61 27.53
CA ARG A 272 -14.14 -12.81 28.25
C ARG A 272 -12.90 -12.61 27.39
N ALA A 273 -13.07 -12.68 26.07
CA ALA A 273 -12.00 -12.59 25.10
C ALA A 273 -11.30 -11.24 25.25
N LYS A 274 -9.97 -11.31 25.30
CA LYS A 274 -9.09 -10.16 25.13
C LYS A 274 -8.36 -10.39 23.83
N ILE A 275 -8.67 -9.59 22.82
CA ILE A 275 -8.03 -9.68 21.51
C ILE A 275 -6.80 -8.79 21.54
N THR A 276 -5.63 -9.40 21.38
CA THR A 276 -4.37 -8.72 21.11
C THR A 276 -4.01 -8.94 19.65
N TYR A 277 -3.48 -7.91 19.02
CA TYR A 277 -3.00 -7.96 17.64
C TYR A 277 -1.57 -7.43 17.64
N ASP A 278 -0.72 -8.10 16.86
CA ASP A 278 0.62 -7.64 16.57
C ASP A 278 0.73 -7.59 15.04
N ILE A 279 1.16 -6.45 14.52
CA ILE A 279 1.52 -6.36 13.11
C ILE A 279 2.94 -6.91 13.01
N LEU A 280 3.07 -8.12 12.46
CA LEU A 280 4.36 -8.74 12.27
C LEU A 280 4.90 -8.42 10.89
N PRO A 281 6.21 -8.15 10.79
CA PRO A 281 6.91 -8.20 9.51
C PRO A 281 6.73 -9.61 8.90
N ILE A 282 6.41 -9.69 7.60
CA ILE A 282 6.08 -10.96 6.90
C ILE A 282 7.33 -11.62 6.35
#